data_AF-A0A402TS97-F1
#
_entry.id   AF-A0A402TS97-F1
#
_cell.length_a   1.000
_cell.length_b   1.000
_cell.length_c   1.000
_cell.angle_alpha   90.00
_cell.angle_beta   90.00
_cell.angle_gamma   90.00
#
_symmetry.space_group_name_H-M   'P 1'
#
loop_
_entity.id
_entity.type
_entity.pdbx_description
1 polymer ?
#
loop_
_entity_poly.entity_id
_entity_poly.type
_entity_poly.pdbx_seq_one_letter_code
_entity_poly.pdbx_strand_id
1 'polypeptide(L)'
;MDNSDLVEKRIKRCMESSARSVEASAKSISAAMAQSQVATRTQSDAVAQLAREVDEAREKAVALSQKLRAEATQAAAVARAQDAAAAAFYRQIDSVKQLSGGLQELQRIQAQVRQAKGSGDISQGDYLALVSETTAKTRELADAEALATQKKAQFIRSLKEQAAAQNLS
;
A
#
# COMPACT_ATOMS: atom_id res chain seq x y z
N MET A 1 89.52 -2.97 56.57
CA MET A 1 88.37 -3.01 55.64
C MET A 1 87.87 -1.59 55.50
N ASP A 2 88.13 -0.97 54.37
CA ASP A 2 87.89 0.46 54.15
C ASP A 2 86.41 0.77 53.91
N ASN A 3 85.91 1.82 54.57
CA ASN A 3 84.56 2.35 54.39
C ASN A 3 84.26 2.76 52.93
N SER A 4 85.29 2.99 52.12
CA SER A 4 85.19 3.39 50.71
C SER A 4 84.55 2.29 49.83
N ASP A 5 84.93 1.02 50.00
CA ASP A 5 84.42 -0.11 49.21
C ASP A 5 82.93 -0.37 49.46
N LEU A 6 82.45 -0.11 50.67
CA LEU A 6 81.06 -0.29 51.05
C LEU A 6 80.17 0.80 50.45
N VAL A 7 80.66 2.03 50.41
CA VAL A 7 79.99 3.18 49.77
C VAL A 7 79.90 2.96 48.27
N GLU A 8 80.98 2.51 47.62
CA GLU A 8 80.98 2.24 46.18
C GLU A 8 80.01 1.12 45.78
N LYS A 9 79.92 0.04 46.58
CA LYS A 9 78.94 -1.04 46.35
C LYS A 9 77.49 -0.58 46.53
N ARG A 10 77.22 0.31 47.49
CA ARG A 10 75.87 0.88 47.68
C ARG A 10 75.48 1.80 46.55
N ILE A 11 76.41 2.63 46.08
CA ILE A 11 76.21 3.51 44.92
C ILE A 11 75.94 2.66 43.67
N LYS A 12 76.74 1.62 43.40
CA LYS A 12 76.52 0.68 42.29
C LYS A 12 75.14 0.01 42.36
N ARG A 13 74.75 -0.50 43.53
CA ARG A 13 73.42 -1.12 43.72
C ARG A 13 72.27 -0.12 43.56
N CYS A 14 72.45 1.11 44.04
CA CYS A 14 71.49 2.19 43.87
C CYS A 14 71.31 2.52 42.38
N MET A 15 72.41 2.72 41.65
CA MET A 15 72.39 2.97 40.21
C MET A 15 71.77 1.82 39.42
N GLU A 16 72.08 0.56 39.75
CA GLU A 16 71.45 -0.61 39.14
C GLU A 16 69.94 -0.68 39.42
N SER A 17 69.53 -0.36 40.65
CA SER A 17 68.10 -0.34 41.03
C SER A 17 67.34 0.79 40.33
N SER A 18 67.97 1.97 40.18
CA SER A 18 67.44 3.10 39.44
C SER A 18 67.35 2.78 37.96
N ALA A 19 68.37 2.16 37.36
CA ALA A 19 68.35 1.74 35.96
C ALA A 19 67.24 0.72 35.68
N ARG A 20 67.08 -0.29 36.54
CA ARG A 20 66.00 -1.28 36.43
C ARG A 20 64.62 -0.65 36.60
N SER A 21 64.47 0.31 37.50
CA SER A 21 63.21 1.03 37.72
C SER A 21 62.84 1.91 36.51
N VAL A 22 63.81 2.61 35.94
CA VAL A 22 63.63 3.40 34.71
C VAL A 22 63.29 2.50 33.52
N GLU A 23 63.96 1.36 33.36
CA GLU A 23 63.66 0.42 32.28
C GLU A 23 62.26 -0.20 32.42
N ALA A 24 61.86 -0.56 33.65
CA ALA A 24 60.52 -1.06 33.93
C ALA A 24 59.44 0.01 33.66
N SER A 25 59.72 1.27 34.01
CA SER A 25 58.83 2.40 33.72
C SER A 25 58.74 2.69 32.22
N ALA A 26 59.85 2.64 31.49
CA ALA A 26 59.85 2.80 30.03
C ALA A 26 59.05 1.69 29.34
N LYS A 27 59.16 0.44 29.82
CA LYS A 27 58.39 -0.71 29.34
C LYS A 27 56.89 -0.55 29.63
N SER A 28 56.51 -0.09 30.82
CA SER A 28 55.10 0.12 31.17
C SER A 28 54.45 1.26 30.38
N ILE A 29 55.16 2.38 30.19
CA ILE A 29 54.70 3.50 29.34
C ILE A 29 54.54 3.02 27.89
N SER A 30 55.50 2.28 27.36
CA SER A 30 55.43 1.75 25.99
C SER A 30 54.25 0.78 25.82
N ALA A 31 53.99 -0.07 26.81
CA ALA A 31 52.84 -0.98 26.79
C ALA A 31 51.50 -0.21 26.87
N ALA A 32 51.40 0.80 27.73
CA ALA A 32 50.21 1.66 27.83
C ALA A 32 49.96 2.44 26.53
N MET A 33 51.01 2.96 25.89
CA MET A 33 50.92 3.64 24.59
C MET A 33 50.49 2.68 23.49
N ALA A 34 51.03 1.46 23.44
CA ALA A 34 50.60 0.45 22.48
C ALA A 34 49.12 0.08 22.67
N GLN A 35 48.69 -0.10 23.92
CA GLN A 35 47.29 -0.40 24.25
C GLN A 35 46.35 0.76 23.87
N SER A 36 46.75 2.00 24.14
CA SER A 36 46.00 3.20 23.75
C SER A 36 45.86 3.30 22.23
N GLN A 37 46.93 3.08 21.46
CA GLN A 37 46.87 3.10 19.99
C GLN A 37 45.94 2.03 19.43
N VAL A 38 45.96 0.82 20.02
CA VAL A 38 45.04 -0.26 19.61
C VAL A 38 43.59 0.13 19.90
N ALA A 39 43.30 0.68 21.08
CA ALA A 39 41.96 1.14 21.44
C ALA A 39 41.44 2.26 20.53
N THR A 40 42.29 3.22 20.15
CA THR A 40 41.91 4.28 19.20
C THR A 40 41.62 3.74 17.81
N ARG A 41 42.42 2.76 17.34
CA ARG A 41 42.18 2.11 16.03
C ARG A 41 40.88 1.33 16.01
N THR A 42 40.63 0.49 17.03
CA THR A 42 39.38 -0.28 17.11
C THR A 42 38.15 0.61 17.21
N GLN A 43 38.25 1.74 17.93
CA GLN A 43 37.17 2.73 17.96
C GLN A 43 36.95 3.39 16.59
N SER A 44 38.01 3.78 15.88
CA SER A 44 37.92 4.33 14.53
C SER A 44 37.27 3.33 13.55
N ASP A 45 37.66 2.06 13.63
CA ASP A 45 37.11 1.00 12.79
C ASP A 45 35.63 0.75 13.09
N ALA A 46 35.24 0.76 14.37
CA ALA A 46 33.85 0.64 14.79
C ALA A 46 32.99 1.81 14.29
N VAL A 47 33.51 3.05 14.35
CA VAL A 47 32.82 4.23 13.82
C VAL A 47 32.67 4.14 12.29
N ALA A 48 33.71 3.68 11.58
CA ALA A 48 33.65 3.49 10.13
C ALA A 48 32.68 2.36 9.71
N GLN A 49 32.57 1.29 10.52
CA GLN A 49 31.56 0.24 10.32
C GLN A 49 30.15 0.79 10.54
N LEU A 50 29.93 1.49 11.65
CA LEU A 50 28.63 2.10 11.96
C LEU A 50 28.19 3.09 10.88
N ALA A 51 29.10 3.91 10.36
CA ALA A 51 28.79 4.85 9.27
C ALA A 51 28.28 4.11 8.02
N ARG A 52 28.94 3.01 7.62
CA ARG A 52 28.50 2.18 6.49
C ARG A 52 27.14 1.54 6.73
N GLU A 53 26.91 1.01 7.93
CA GLU A 53 25.62 0.41 8.29
C GLU A 53 24.49 1.44 8.27
N VAL A 54 24.74 2.66 8.76
CA VAL A 54 23.77 3.77 8.71
C VAL A 54 23.48 4.20 7.28
N ASP A 55 24.50 4.29 6.43
CA ASP A 55 24.33 4.63 5.02
C ASP A 55 23.50 3.55 4.29
N GLU A 56 23.82 2.26 4.48
CA GLU A 56 23.04 1.16 3.93
C GLU A 56 21.59 1.15 4.43
N ALA A 57 21.38 1.42 5.73
CA ALA A 57 20.04 1.50 6.32
C ALA A 57 19.24 2.65 5.72
N ARG A 58 19.88 3.80 5.50
CA ARG A 58 19.28 4.97 4.86
C ARG A 58 18.87 4.65 3.42
N GLU A 59 19.74 4.01 2.64
CA GLU A 59 19.43 3.61 1.26
C GLU A 59 18.24 2.65 1.20
N LYS A 60 18.23 1.62 2.06
CA LYS A 60 17.10 0.68 2.18
C LYS A 60 15.81 1.38 2.58
N ALA A 61 15.87 2.35 3.51
CA ALA A 61 14.71 3.13 3.93
C ALA A 61 14.15 4.00 2.79
N VAL A 62 15.02 4.62 2.00
CA VAL A 62 14.62 5.41 0.82
C VAL A 62 13.97 4.50 -0.23
N ALA A 63 14.57 3.36 -0.54
CA ALA A 63 14.03 2.39 -1.49
C ALA A 63 12.65 1.87 -1.04
N LEU A 64 12.49 1.53 0.24
CA LEU A 64 11.22 1.12 0.81
C LEU A 64 10.18 2.24 0.73
N SER A 65 10.54 3.47 1.08
CA SER A 65 9.65 4.63 0.99
C SER A 65 9.18 4.88 -0.45
N GLN A 66 10.07 4.74 -1.44
CA GLN A 66 9.71 4.84 -2.85
C GLN A 66 8.75 3.72 -3.28
N LYS A 67 9.02 2.48 -2.86
CA LYS A 67 8.14 1.34 -3.15
C LYS A 67 6.73 1.54 -2.56
N LEU A 68 6.64 1.99 -1.31
CA LEU A 68 5.35 2.27 -0.66
C LEU A 68 4.58 3.38 -1.38
N ARG A 69 5.25 4.43 -1.85
CA ARG A 69 4.61 5.49 -2.65
C ARG A 69 4.11 4.97 -4.00
N ALA A 70 4.89 4.12 -4.67
CA ALA A 70 4.50 3.52 -5.93
C ALA A 70 3.27 2.59 -5.75
N GLU A 71 3.29 1.76 -4.71
CA GLU A 71 2.18 0.88 -4.35
C GLU A 71 0.92 1.67 -3.98
N ALA A 72 1.04 2.74 -3.18
CA ALA A 72 -0.08 3.62 -2.87
C ALA A 72 -0.67 4.29 -4.12
N THR A 73 0.19 4.71 -5.06
CA THR A 73 -0.24 5.30 -6.33
C THR A 73 -0.97 4.26 -7.20
N GLN A 74 -0.47 3.03 -7.25
CA GLN A 74 -1.09 1.93 -7.97
C GLN A 74 -2.45 1.56 -7.36
N ALA A 75 -2.54 1.44 -6.04
CA ALA A 75 -3.79 1.16 -5.34
C ALA A 75 -4.83 2.26 -5.59
N ALA A 76 -4.42 3.54 -5.55
CA ALA A 76 -5.30 4.65 -5.87
C ALA A 76 -5.76 4.63 -7.33
N ALA A 77 -4.91 4.23 -8.28
CA ALA A 77 -5.29 4.09 -9.68
C ALA A 77 -6.32 2.96 -9.88
N VAL A 78 -6.16 1.84 -9.19
CA VAL A 78 -7.14 0.73 -9.21
C VAL A 78 -8.48 1.18 -8.63
N ALA A 79 -8.49 1.86 -7.48
CA ALA A 79 -9.73 2.37 -6.89
C ALA A 79 -10.46 3.33 -7.85
N ARG A 80 -9.75 4.28 -8.47
CA ARG A 80 -10.35 5.19 -9.46
C ARG A 80 -10.89 4.47 -10.68
N ALA A 81 -10.21 3.41 -11.14
CA ALA A 81 -10.69 2.60 -12.26
C ALA A 81 -11.99 1.86 -11.90
N GLN A 82 -12.07 1.32 -10.68
CA GLN A 82 -13.28 0.69 -10.16
C GLN A 82 -14.45 1.68 -10.04
N ASP A 83 -14.19 2.86 -9.49
CA ASP A 83 -15.20 3.92 -9.37
C ASP A 83 -15.72 4.36 -10.76
N ALA A 84 -14.81 4.50 -11.73
CA ALA A 84 -15.17 4.88 -13.10
C ALA A 84 -16.01 3.80 -13.79
N ALA A 85 -15.70 2.51 -13.57
CA ALA A 85 -16.47 1.39 -14.08
C ALA A 85 -17.87 1.34 -13.45
N ALA A 86 -17.97 1.50 -12.13
CA ALA A 86 -19.25 1.58 -11.43
C ALA A 86 -20.10 2.75 -11.95
N ALA A 87 -19.52 3.95 -12.09
CA ALA A 87 -20.20 5.11 -12.64
C ALA A 87 -20.68 4.89 -14.08
N ALA A 88 -19.94 4.12 -14.89
CA ALA A 88 -20.39 3.76 -16.23
C ALA A 88 -21.62 2.85 -16.20
N PHE A 89 -21.69 1.89 -15.28
CA PHE A 89 -22.89 1.06 -15.11
C PHE A 89 -24.09 1.86 -14.65
N TYR A 90 -23.95 2.80 -13.71
CA TYR A 90 -25.05 3.68 -13.33
C TYR A 90 -25.59 4.47 -14.52
N ARG A 91 -24.71 5.06 -15.35
CA ARG A 91 -25.14 5.74 -16.58
C ARG A 91 -25.86 4.81 -17.56
N GLN A 92 -25.42 3.56 -17.68
CA GLN A 92 -26.10 2.56 -18.52
C GLN A 92 -27.50 2.25 -17.99
N ILE A 93 -27.62 1.96 -16.69
CA ILE A 93 -28.89 1.72 -16.00
C ILE A 93 -29.81 2.93 -16.21
N ASP A 94 -29.32 4.14 -16.00
CA ASP A 94 -30.07 5.40 -16.18
C ASP A 94 -30.56 5.59 -17.61
N SER A 95 -29.74 5.26 -18.61
CA SER A 95 -30.07 5.38 -20.02
C SER A 95 -31.12 4.39 -20.52
N VAL A 96 -31.44 3.34 -19.75
CA VAL A 96 -32.48 2.37 -20.11
C VAL A 96 -33.85 3.07 -20.21
N LYS A 97 -34.46 2.98 -21.39
CA LYS A 97 -35.76 3.58 -21.71
C LYS A 97 -36.93 2.65 -21.30
N GLN A 98 -38.05 3.25 -20.91
CA GLN A 98 -39.23 2.53 -20.40
C GLN A 98 -40.08 1.79 -21.45
N LEU A 99 -39.88 2.03 -22.75
CA LEU A 99 -40.92 1.71 -23.75
C LEU A 99 -40.55 0.61 -24.75
N SER A 100 -39.28 0.19 -24.88
CA SER A 100 -38.89 -0.82 -25.88
C SER A 100 -37.57 -1.51 -25.53
N GLY A 101 -37.65 -2.73 -25.01
CA GLY A 101 -36.47 -3.60 -24.79
C GLY A 101 -35.66 -3.30 -23.53
N GLY A 102 -36.09 -2.34 -22.70
CA GLY A 102 -35.33 -1.94 -21.52
C GLY A 102 -35.18 -3.05 -20.48
N LEU A 103 -36.15 -3.97 -20.35
CA LEU A 103 -36.01 -5.15 -19.49
C LEU A 103 -34.87 -6.07 -19.94
N GLN A 104 -34.74 -6.29 -21.25
CA GLN A 104 -33.66 -7.11 -21.81
C GLN A 104 -32.30 -6.41 -21.65
N GLU A 105 -32.27 -5.08 -21.78
CA GLU A 105 -31.08 -4.29 -21.53
C GLU A 105 -30.63 -4.33 -20.05
N LEU A 106 -31.57 -4.24 -19.10
CA LEU A 106 -31.27 -4.39 -17.67
C LEU A 106 -30.75 -5.78 -17.34
N GLN A 107 -31.31 -6.85 -17.95
CA GLN A 107 -30.77 -8.21 -17.78
C GLN A 107 -29.34 -8.33 -18.31
N ARG A 108 -29.04 -7.71 -19.46
CA ARG A 108 -27.69 -7.66 -20.02
C ARG A 108 -26.73 -6.90 -19.09
N ILE A 109 -27.14 -5.75 -18.58
CA ILE A 109 -26.35 -4.95 -17.62
C ILE A 109 -26.09 -5.78 -16.37
N GLN A 110 -27.09 -6.48 -15.82
CA GLN A 110 -26.91 -7.32 -14.64
C GLN A 110 -25.88 -8.43 -14.86
N ALA A 111 -25.86 -9.06 -16.03
CA ALA A 111 -24.85 -10.08 -16.39
C ALA A 111 -23.45 -9.45 -16.46
N GLN A 112 -23.32 -8.27 -17.06
CA GLN A 112 -22.06 -7.53 -17.15
C GLN A 112 -21.54 -7.09 -15.78
N VAL A 113 -22.43 -6.65 -14.88
CA VAL A 113 -22.08 -6.29 -13.49
C VAL A 113 -21.54 -7.50 -12.73
N ARG A 114 -22.13 -8.69 -12.90
CA ARG A 114 -21.61 -9.94 -12.32
C ARG A 114 -20.23 -10.31 -12.87
N GLN A 115 -20.03 -10.15 -14.17
CA GLN A 115 -18.73 -10.39 -14.80
C GLN A 115 -17.67 -9.43 -14.28
N ALA A 116 -17.97 -8.13 -14.22
CA ALA A 116 -17.08 -7.09 -13.70
C ALA A 116 -16.68 -7.35 -12.24
N LYS A 117 -17.59 -7.89 -11.43
CA LYS A 117 -17.28 -8.32 -10.06
C LYS A 117 -16.33 -9.53 -10.02
N GLY A 118 -16.43 -10.43 -10.99
CA GLY A 118 -15.58 -11.61 -11.13
C GLY A 118 -14.16 -11.27 -11.59
N SER A 119 -14.00 -10.27 -12.46
CA SER A 119 -12.70 -9.77 -12.91
C SER A 119 -12.04 -8.82 -11.91
N GLY A 120 -12.81 -8.25 -10.97
CA GLY A 120 -12.31 -7.25 -10.02
C GLY A 120 -12.35 -5.82 -10.57
N ASP A 121 -13.07 -5.59 -11.66
CA ASP A 121 -13.24 -4.27 -12.29
C ASP A 121 -14.16 -3.35 -11.47
N ILE A 122 -14.94 -3.90 -10.53
CA ILE A 122 -15.76 -3.14 -9.58
C ILE A 122 -15.58 -3.67 -8.15
N SER A 123 -15.76 -2.79 -7.17
CA SER A 123 -15.70 -3.17 -5.76
C SER A 123 -16.89 -4.05 -5.36
N GLN A 124 -16.78 -4.72 -4.20
CA GLN A 124 -17.90 -5.49 -3.66
C GLN A 124 -19.09 -4.59 -3.28
N GLY A 125 -18.82 -3.40 -2.73
CA GLY A 125 -19.85 -2.44 -2.36
C GLY A 125 -20.64 -1.97 -3.58
N ASP A 126 -19.94 -1.59 -4.64
CA ASP A 126 -20.56 -1.13 -5.88
C ASP A 126 -21.37 -2.23 -6.55
N TYR A 127 -20.87 -3.47 -6.53
CA TYR A 127 -21.63 -4.61 -7.05
C TYR A 127 -22.99 -4.77 -6.35
N LEU A 128 -23.03 -4.71 -5.02
CA LEU A 128 -24.28 -4.85 -4.26
C LEU A 128 -25.24 -3.70 -4.57
N ALA A 129 -24.71 -2.48 -4.66
CA ALA A 129 -25.50 -1.29 -4.99
C ALA A 129 -26.07 -1.37 -6.42
N LEU A 130 -25.24 -1.70 -7.41
CA LEU A 130 -25.65 -1.86 -8.81
C LEU A 130 -26.69 -2.95 -9.01
N VAL A 131 -26.56 -4.09 -8.31
CA VAL A 131 -27.55 -5.17 -8.37
C VAL A 131 -28.89 -4.74 -7.77
N SER A 132 -28.88 -4.04 -6.63
CA SER A 132 -30.09 -3.46 -6.03
C SER A 132 -30.77 -2.48 -6.98
N GLU A 133 -29.99 -1.55 -7.56
CA GLU A 133 -30.49 -0.52 -8.47
C GLU A 133 -31.09 -1.13 -9.75
N THR A 134 -30.37 -2.06 -10.38
CA THR A 134 -30.87 -2.78 -11.56
C THR A 134 -32.15 -3.54 -11.25
N THR A 135 -32.25 -4.14 -10.06
CA THR A 135 -33.45 -4.88 -9.62
C THR A 135 -34.64 -3.94 -9.38
N ALA A 136 -34.40 -2.79 -8.75
CA ALA A 136 -35.42 -1.76 -8.53
C ALA A 136 -35.95 -1.24 -9.87
N LYS A 137 -35.05 -0.87 -10.78
CA LYS A 137 -35.43 -0.37 -12.11
C LYS A 137 -36.13 -1.42 -12.97
N THR A 138 -35.77 -2.70 -12.82
CA THR A 138 -36.46 -3.81 -13.50
C THR A 138 -37.92 -3.90 -13.07
N ARG A 139 -38.21 -3.74 -11.78
CA ARG A 139 -39.60 -3.76 -11.27
C ARG A 139 -40.40 -2.57 -11.79
N GLU A 140 -39.83 -1.38 -11.72
CA GLU A 140 -40.47 -0.16 -12.24
C GLU A 140 -40.82 -0.28 -13.73
N LEU A 141 -39.89 -0.81 -14.54
CA LEU A 141 -40.13 -1.02 -15.97
C LEU A 141 -41.24 -2.04 -16.22
N ALA A 142 -41.21 -3.17 -15.50
CA ALA A 142 -42.21 -4.22 -15.65
C ALA A 142 -43.62 -3.71 -15.31
N ASP A 143 -43.75 -2.89 -14.25
CA ASP A 143 -45.01 -2.29 -13.86
C ASP A 143 -45.52 -1.28 -14.91
N ALA A 144 -44.61 -0.46 -15.46
CA ALA A 144 -44.94 0.50 -16.52
C ALA A 144 -45.39 -0.21 -17.82
N GLU A 145 -44.71 -1.28 -18.22
CA GLU A 145 -45.06 -2.09 -19.39
C GLU A 145 -46.42 -2.79 -19.22
N ALA A 146 -46.71 -3.31 -18.01
CA ALA A 146 -48.00 -3.92 -17.70
C ALA A 146 -49.14 -2.90 -17.82
N LEU A 147 -48.95 -1.69 -17.27
CA LEU A 147 -49.93 -0.62 -17.32
C LEU A 147 -50.14 -0.09 -18.76
N ALA A 148 -49.08 0.05 -19.54
CA ALA A 148 -49.17 0.42 -20.95
C ALA A 148 -49.93 -0.63 -21.78
N THR A 149 -49.68 -1.91 -21.53
CA THR A 149 -50.37 -3.03 -22.19
C THR A 149 -51.86 -3.04 -21.84
N GLN A 150 -52.20 -2.82 -20.57
CA GLN A 150 -53.58 -2.73 -20.13
C GLN A 150 -54.33 -1.57 -20.82
N LYS A 151 -53.73 -0.38 -20.86
CA LYS A 151 -54.31 0.80 -21.54
C LYS A 151 -54.50 0.55 -23.04
N LYS A 152 -53.54 -0.09 -23.71
CA LYS A 152 -53.67 -0.46 -25.12
C LYS A 152 -54.82 -1.44 -25.35
N ALA A 153 -54.97 -2.45 -24.49
CA ALA A 153 -56.06 -3.41 -24.59
C ALA A 153 -57.44 -2.74 -24.41
N GLN A 154 -57.56 -1.83 -23.44
CA GLN A 154 -58.77 -1.04 -23.21
C GLN A 154 -59.10 -0.15 -24.42
N PHE A 155 -58.11 0.56 -24.96
CA PHE A 155 -58.29 1.40 -26.15
C PHE A 155 -58.79 0.60 -27.36
N ILE A 156 -58.19 -0.57 -27.63
CA ILE A 156 -58.65 -1.45 -28.71
C ILE A 156 -60.09 -1.92 -28.49
N ARG A 157 -60.47 -2.23 -27.24
CA ARG A 157 -61.85 -2.60 -26.91
C ARG A 157 -62.81 -1.44 -27.21
N SER A 158 -62.50 -0.23 -26.75
CA SER A 158 -63.32 0.97 -27.01
C SER A 158 -63.44 1.28 -28.51
N LEU A 159 -62.36 1.12 -29.29
CA LEU A 159 -62.42 1.27 -30.75
C LEU A 159 -63.34 0.25 -31.42
N LYS A 160 -63.32 -1.00 -30.95
CA LYS A 160 -64.22 -2.05 -31.47
C LYS A 160 -65.69 -1.74 -31.15
N GLU A 161 -65.96 -1.27 -29.94
CA GLU A 161 -67.31 -0.86 -29.52
C GLU A 161 -67.83 0.33 -30.34
N GLN A 162 -66.99 1.34 -30.59
CA GLN A 162 -67.34 2.47 -31.45
C GLN A 162 -67.59 2.05 -32.90
N ALA A 163 -66.74 1.19 -33.47
CA ALA A 163 -66.93 0.67 -34.83
C ALA A 163 -68.20 -0.17 -34.94
N ALA A 164 -68.53 -0.98 -33.92
CA ALA A 164 -69.79 -1.73 -33.90
C ALA A 164 -71.00 -0.79 -33.84
N ALA A 165 -70.99 0.21 -32.96
CA ALA A 165 -72.07 1.19 -32.83
C ALA A 165 -72.31 2.00 -34.12
N GLN A 166 -71.25 2.34 -34.87
CA GLN A 166 -71.38 3.03 -36.16
C GLN A 166 -71.94 2.16 -37.29
N ASN A 167 -71.73 0.84 -37.26
CA ASN A 167 -72.29 -0.08 -38.25
C ASN A 167 -73.77 -0.46 -37.99
N LEU A 168 -74.33 -0.02 -36.85
CA LEU A 168 -75.71 -0.27 -36.42
C LEU A 168 -76.61 0.98 -36.55
N SER A 169 -76.07 2.11 -37.04
CA SER A 169 -76.80 3.34 -37.41
C SER A 169 -76.96 3.46 -38.91
#